data_AF-A0A529HIL0-F1
#
_entry.id   AF-A0A529HIL0-F1
#
_cell.length_a   1.000
_cell.length_b   1.000
_cell.length_c   1.000
_cell.angle_alpha   90.00
_cell.angle_beta   90.00
_cell.angle_gamma   90.00
#
_symmetry.space_group_name_H-M   'P 1'
#
loop_
_entity.id
_entity.type
_entity.pdbx_description
1 polymer ?
#
loop_
_entity_poly.entity_id
_entity_poly.type
_entity_poly.pdbx_seq_one_letter_code
_entity_poly.pdbx_strand_id
1 'polypeptide(L)' 'AHAIVLSVDEKSQIQALDHTQPGLPMKKGRLGTMTHDYKRNGTTTLFAALNVLDGTVIGRNMQRHCHLEFI' A
#
# COMPACT_ATOMS: atom_id res chain seq x y z
N ALA A 1 -8.81 34.09 4.14
CA ALA A 1 -9.44 32.77 4.36
C ALA A 1 -8.58 31.73 3.66
N HIS A 2 -8.07 30.73 4.37
CA HIS A 2 -7.33 29.61 3.76
C HIS A 2 -8.17 28.35 3.97
N ALA A 3 -8.71 27.82 2.88
CA ALA A 3 -9.43 26.54 2.89
C ALA A 3 -8.45 25.45 2.44
N ILE A 4 -8.53 24.28 3.10
CA ILE A 4 -7.80 23.09 2.69
C ILE A 4 -8.84 22.12 2.13
N VAL A 5 -8.58 21.58 0.94
CA VAL A 5 -9.42 20.57 0.29
C VAL A 5 -8.64 19.27 0.24
N LEU A 6 -9.14 18.26 0.94
CA LEU A 6 -8.59 16.92 0.95
C LEU A 6 -9.55 15.96 0.24
N SER A 7 -9.01 15.13 -0.64
CA SER A 7 -9.70 13.95 -1.16
C SER A 7 -9.20 12.73 -0.39
N VAL A 8 -10.08 12.02 0.31
CA VAL A 8 -9.73 10.93 1.22
C VAL A 8 -10.34 9.62 0.73
N ASP A 9 -9.54 8.56 0.73
CA ASP A 9 -9.99 7.21 0.37
C ASP A 9 -9.41 6.15 1.32
N GLU A 10 -10.16 5.05 1.45
CA GLU A 10 -9.73 3.84 2.16
C GLU A 10 -9.58 2.69 1.18
N LYS A 11 -8.38 2.11 1.15
CA LYS A 11 -8.14 0.81 0.53
C LYS A 11 -7.97 -0.25 1.60
N SER A 12 -9.05 -0.97 1.89
CA SER A 12 -9.07 -2.08 2.85
C SER A 12 -8.53 -3.39 2.25
N GLN A 13 -8.26 -4.35 3.15
CA GLN A 13 -7.89 -5.74 2.85
C GLN A 13 -6.67 -5.91 1.92
N ILE A 14 -5.72 -4.98 1.97
CA ILE A 14 -4.46 -5.11 1.24
C ILE A 14 -3.67 -6.27 1.85
N GLN A 15 -3.35 -7.29 1.05
CA GLN A 15 -2.54 -8.41 1.53
C GLN A 15 -1.08 -7.98 1.67
N ALA A 16 -0.51 -8.18 2.85
CA ALA A 16 0.93 -8.01 3.07
C ALA A 16 1.65 -9.27 2.58
N LEU A 17 2.13 -9.22 1.33
CA LEU A 17 2.77 -10.34 0.66
C LEU A 17 4.28 -10.13 0.57
N ASP A 18 5.01 -11.16 0.97
CA ASP A 18 6.44 -11.27 0.69
C ASP A 18 6.72 -12.50 -0.18
N HIS A 19 7.81 -12.47 -0.94
CA HIS A 19 8.25 -13.65 -1.68
C HIS A 19 8.84 -14.68 -0.72
N THR A 20 8.59 -15.97 -0.99
CA THR A 20 9.10 -17.07 -0.15
C THR A 20 10.62 -17.18 -0.19
N GLN A 21 11.24 -16.77 -1.30
CA GLN A 21 12.68 -16.81 -1.54
C GLN A 21 13.19 -15.45 -2.05
N PRO A 22 14.43 -15.07 -1.72
CA PRO A 22 15.07 -13.91 -2.33
C PRO A 22 15.23 -14.13 -3.83
N GLY A 23 14.94 -13.08 -4.60
CA GLY A 23 15.17 -13.07 -6.04
C GLY A 23 16.65 -13.30 -6.36
N LEU A 24 16.93 -14.00 -7.46
CA LEU A 24 18.30 -14.16 -7.92
C LEU A 24 18.84 -12.79 -8.38
N PRO A 25 20.13 -12.48 -8.15
CA PRO A 25 20.75 -11.26 -8.64
C PRO A 25 20.53 -11.10 -10.15
N MET A 26 20.19 -9.89 -10.59
CA MET A 26 20.09 -9.58 -12.01
C MET A 26 21.46 -9.78 -12.67
N LYS A 27 21.48 -10.51 -13.79
CA LYS A 27 22.69 -10.74 -14.60
C LYS A 27 22.46 -10.18 -16.00
N LYS A 28 23.51 -9.66 -16.65
CA LYS A 28 23.41 -9.20 -18.04
C LYS A 28 22.87 -10.34 -18.92
N GLY A 29 21.76 -10.09 -19.63
CA GLY A 29 21.07 -11.11 -20.44
C GLY A 29 20.05 -11.98 -19.69
N ARG A 30 19.79 -11.74 -18.41
CA ARG A 30 18.78 -12.46 -17.62
C ARG A 30 18.03 -11.51 -16.68
N LEU A 31 16.71 -11.42 -16.86
CA LEU A 31 15.82 -10.65 -15.98
C LEU A 31 15.80 -11.25 -14.57
N GLY A 32 15.45 -10.41 -13.58
CA GLY A 32 15.21 -10.88 -12.22
C GLY A 32 14.13 -11.95 -12.19
N THR A 33 14.36 -13.02 -11.44
CA THR A 33 13.38 -14.10 -11.26
C THR A 33 12.72 -13.95 -9.91
N MET A 34 11.38 -13.96 -9.88
CA MET A 34 10.59 -14.01 -8.65
C MET A 34 9.90 -15.37 -8.56
N THR A 35 9.75 -15.91 -7.35
CA THR A 35 8.95 -17.11 -7.15
C THR A 35 7.48 -16.81 -7.20
N HIS A 36 6.72 -17.75 -7.77
CA HIS A 36 5.26 -17.71 -7.77
C HIS A 36 4.69 -17.80 -6.34
N ASP A 37 5.38 -18.50 -5.45
CA ASP A 37 4.95 -18.67 -4.07
C ASP A 37 5.23 -17.42 -3.23
N TYR A 38 4.28 -17.12 -2.34
CA TYR A 38 4.30 -15.97 -1.44
C TYR A 38 3.97 -16.38 -0.01
N LYS A 39 4.49 -15.62 0.95
CA LYS A 39 4.13 -15.69 2.37
C LYS A 39 3.07 -14.62 2.65
N ARG A 40 1.98 -14.99 3.32
CA ARG A 40 0.96 -14.03 3.77
C ARG A 40 1.29 -13.58 5.19
N ASN A 41 1.46 -12.28 5.39
CA ASN A 41 1.67 -11.66 6.70
C ASN A 41 0.39 -11.03 7.27
N GLY A 42 -0.77 -11.38 6.70
CA GLY A 42 -2.07 -10.81 7.07
C GLY A 42 -2.54 -9.74 6.07
N THR A 43 -3.51 -8.95 6.50
CA THR A 43 -4.07 -7.84 5.73
C THR A 43 -3.86 -6.52 6.46
N THR A 44 -3.71 -5.45 5.69
CA THR A 44 -3.61 -4.07 6.17
C THR A 44 -4.64 -3.20 5.44
N THR A 45 -5.00 -2.08 6.05
CA THR A 45 -5.85 -1.07 5.43
C THR A 45 -5.07 0.21 5.25
N LEU A 46 -5.07 0.78 4.04
CA LEU A 46 -4.43 2.06 3.73
C LEU A 46 -5.48 3.17 3.74
N PHE A 47 -5.20 4.23 4.49
CA PHE A 47 -5.85 5.53 4.35
C PHE A 47 -4.94 6.46 3.58
N ALA A 48 -5.46 7.10 2.54
CA ALA A 48 -4.73 8.11 1.80
C ALA A 48 -5.57 9.38 1.73
N ALA A 49 -4.96 10.51 2.07
CA ALA A 49 -5.53 11.85 1.90
C ALA A 49 -4.65 12.63 0.91
N LEU A 50 -5.22 12.98 -0.24
CA LEU A 50 -4.60 13.84 -1.24
C LEU A 50 -4.99 15.30 -0.96
N ASN A 51 -4.01 16.16 -0.72
CA ASN A 51 -4.20 17.60 -0.76
C ASN A 51 -4.27 18.05 -2.22
N VAL A 52 -5.45 18.54 -2.63
CA VAL A 52 -5.71 18.92 -4.03
C VAL A 52 -4.95 20.18 -4.44
N LEU A 53 -4.52 21.00 -3.47
CA LEU A 53 -3.86 22.27 -3.75
C LEU A 53 -2.38 22.10 -4.13
N ASP A 54 -1.67 21.19 -3.46
CA ASP A 54 -0.23 21.00 -3.63
C ASP A 54 0.16 19.60 -4.13
N GLY A 55 -0.80 18.67 -4.23
CA GLY A 55 -0.58 17.30 -4.68
C GLY A 55 0.08 16.39 -3.64
N THR A 56 0.24 16.84 -2.39
CA THR A 56 0.81 16.01 -1.33
C THR A 56 -0.15 14.91 -0.91
N VAL A 57 0.38 13.71 -0.66
CA VAL A 57 -0.41 12.57 -0.19
C VAL A 57 0.05 12.19 1.21
N ILE A 58 -0.88 12.19 2.16
CA ILE A 58 -0.67 11.72 3.51
C ILE A 58 -1.26 10.31 3.60
N GLY A 59 -0.43 9.33 3.91
CA GLY A 59 -0.81 7.92 3.96
C GLY A 59 -0.62 7.31 5.35
N ARG A 60 -1.53 6.43 5.78
CA ARG A 60 -1.36 5.62 7.00
C ARG A 60 -1.89 4.20 6.80
N ASN A 61 -1.08 3.23 7.20
CA ASN A 61 -1.51 1.83 7.27
C ASN A 61 -2.02 1.48 8.66
N MET A 62 -3.14 0.78 8.74
CA MET A 62 -3.74 0.27 9.98
C MET A 62 -3.96 -1.24 9.87
N GLN A 63 -3.72 -1.96 10.98
CA GLN A 63 -3.75 -3.42 11.03
C GLN A 63 -5.17 -4.01 10.96
N ARG A 64 -6.17 -3.25 11.40
CA ARG A 64 -7.58 -3.62 11.31
C ARG A 64 -8.40 -2.36 11.11
N HIS A 65 -9.28 -2.42 10.13
CA HIS A 65 -10.28 -1.39 9.90
C HIS A 65 -11.51 -1.99 9.23
N CYS A 66 -12.69 -1.65 9.69
CA CYS A 66 -13.96 -1.98 9.03
C CYS A 66 -14.59 -0.70 8.45
N HIS A 67 -15.41 -0.81 7.39
CA HIS A 67 -16.07 0.36 6.80
C HIS A 67 -16.93 1.19 7.80
N LEU A 68 -17.31 0.60 8.94
CA LEU A 68 -18.00 1.30 10.04
C LEU A 68 -17.10 2.26 10.82
N GLU A 69 -15.80 2.06 10.74
CA GLU A 69 -14.77 2.89 11.37
C GLU A 69 -14.30 4.00 10.39
N PHE A 70 -14.82 3.99 9.15
CA PHE A 70 -14.58 5.03 8.14
C PHE A 70 -15.43 6.27 8.46
N ILE A 71 -14.89 7.13 9.33
CA ILE A 71 -15.49 8.40 9.84
C ILE A 71 -16.74 8.18 10.72
#